data_AF-A0A8J5JWT3-F1
#
_entry.id   AF-A0A8J5JWT3-F1
#
_cell.length_a   1.000
_cell.length_b   1.000
_cell.length_c   1.000
_cell.angle_alpha   90.00
_cell.angle_beta   90.00
_cell.angle_gamma   90.00
#
_symmetry.space_group_name_H-M   'P 1'
#
loop_
_entity.id
_entity.type
_entity.pdbx_description
1 polymer ?
#
loop_
_entity_poly.entity_id
_entity_poly.type
_entity_poly.pdbx_seq_one_letter_code
_entity_poly.pdbx_strand_id
1 'polypeptide(L)'
;MGLKMKFSAIRYFPYNDYTPDSSEPGSTREEIDIGMPTAPAVERSVVLDNFGAYQADVVCPVSLKPTLLPQYLSLIRPFAGELWGGLLLSVLAWGVVMWLLQNAWWWVTGDRGVKFSTALLYGWAVLLERSTSNPPVNDSGRPLTATEGLHKVLEGRNSFITPRFYITVVIDSHYTDSYGQSPFYISKTGIKIIAAFGWSFRKGAPYYRRFHQMVLRLTDAGIIQHWTDDVIARRVKENRAAAALAPIAT
;
A
#
# COMPACT_ATOMS: atom_id res chain seq x y z
N MET A 1 12.93 25.14 39.96
CA MET A 1 11.63 24.48 39.74
C MET A 1 11.85 23.20 38.95
N GLY A 2 11.85 22.04 39.60
CA GLY A 2 12.04 20.74 38.95
C GLY A 2 10.70 20.09 38.67
N LEU A 3 10.30 20.02 37.39
CA LEU A 3 9.11 19.27 36.99
C LEU A 3 9.43 17.76 37.09
N LYS A 4 8.90 17.07 38.10
CA LYS A 4 8.94 15.60 38.15
C LYS A 4 7.84 15.06 37.23
N MET A 5 8.19 14.69 36.00
CA MET A 5 7.31 13.85 35.16
C MET A 5 7.28 12.44 35.75
N LYS A 6 6.11 11.98 36.20
CA LYS A 6 5.87 10.55 36.50
C LYS A 6 5.55 9.85 35.17
N PHE A 7 6.48 9.03 34.68
CA PHE A 7 6.17 8.08 33.62
C PHE A 7 5.46 6.89 34.26
N SER A 8 4.12 6.83 34.15
CA SER A 8 3.35 5.63 34.44
C SER A 8 3.67 4.58 33.37
N ALA A 9 3.75 3.30 33.76
CA ALA A 9 4.04 2.20 32.85
C ALA A 9 3.08 2.26 31.65
N ILE A 10 3.66 2.34 30.45
CA ILE A 10 2.91 2.34 29.19
C ILE A 10 2.20 0.98 29.10
N ARG A 11 0.89 0.93 29.36
CA ARG A 11 0.08 -0.25 29.07
C ARG A 11 -0.09 -0.32 27.56
N TYR A 12 0.43 -1.37 26.95
CA TYR A 12 0.21 -1.66 25.54
C TYR A 12 -1.20 -2.23 25.41
N PHE A 13 -2.10 -1.50 24.75
CA PHE A 13 -3.42 -2.00 24.39
C PHE A 13 -3.33 -2.55 22.96
N PRO A 14 -3.54 -3.87 22.74
CA PRO A 14 -3.54 -4.43 21.39
C PRO A 14 -4.69 -3.82 20.56
N TYR A 15 -4.38 -3.47 19.31
CA TYR A 15 -5.24 -2.71 18.39
C TYR A 15 -6.60 -3.38 18.09
N ASN A 16 -6.72 -4.70 18.26
CA ASN A 16 -7.92 -5.46 17.89
C ASN A 16 -9.01 -5.52 18.97
N ASP A 17 -8.74 -5.09 20.21
CA ASP A 17 -9.75 -5.14 21.31
C ASP A 17 -10.46 -3.80 21.53
N TYR A 18 -10.23 -2.81 20.68
CA TYR A 18 -10.93 -1.52 20.74
C TYR A 18 -12.16 -1.55 19.82
N THR A 19 -13.14 -2.41 20.12
CA THR A 19 -14.52 -2.09 19.76
C THR A 19 -14.98 -1.03 20.75
N PRO A 20 -15.11 0.25 20.34
CA PRO A 20 -15.68 1.24 21.24
C PRO A 20 -17.07 0.73 21.59
N ASP A 21 -17.28 0.40 22.86
CA ASP A 21 -18.62 0.18 23.36
C ASP A 21 -19.35 1.51 23.18
N SER A 22 -20.20 1.57 22.15
CA SER A 22 -20.94 2.77 21.78
C SER A 22 -21.93 3.20 22.88
N SER A 23 -22.06 2.42 23.95
CA SER A 23 -22.92 2.71 25.09
C SER A 23 -22.24 3.51 26.21
N GLU A 24 -20.92 3.72 26.19
CA GLU A 24 -20.24 4.65 27.12
C GLU A 24 -19.92 6.00 26.44
N PRO A 25 -20.83 6.99 26.53
CA PRO A 25 -20.55 8.33 26.06
C PRO A 25 -19.48 8.97 26.96
N GLY A 26 -18.26 9.10 26.43
CA GLY A 26 -17.30 10.09 26.92
C GLY A 26 -16.32 9.65 28.01
N SER A 27 -16.00 8.35 28.13
CA SER A 27 -14.86 7.92 28.95
C SER A 27 -13.53 8.13 28.22
N THR A 28 -13.18 9.39 27.93
CA THR A 28 -11.77 9.77 27.81
C THR A 28 -11.17 9.62 29.20
N ARG A 29 -10.74 8.41 29.57
CA ARG A 29 -10.01 8.21 30.82
C ARG A 29 -8.87 9.22 30.86
N GLU A 30 -8.91 10.11 31.84
CA GLU A 30 -7.91 11.17 32.06
C GLU A 30 -6.51 10.61 32.43
N GLU A 31 -6.27 9.33 32.19
CA GLU A 31 -5.06 8.63 32.60
C GLU A 31 -3.94 8.69 31.55
N ILE A 32 -4.26 9.02 30.28
CA ILE A 32 -3.28 9.04 29.20
C ILE A 32 -3.07 10.48 28.71
N ASP A 33 -1.88 11.01 28.95
CA ASP A 33 -1.45 12.33 28.49
C ASP A 33 -0.81 12.26 27.08
N ILE A 34 -0.16 11.14 26.77
CA ILE A 34 0.53 10.89 25.51
C ILE A 34 0.16 9.49 25.01
N GLY A 35 -0.43 9.42 23.82
CA GLY A 35 -0.77 8.16 23.17
C GLY A 35 0.31 7.71 22.19
N MET A 36 0.55 6.40 22.16
CA MET A 36 1.36 5.74 21.13
C MET A 36 0.64 5.72 19.78
N PRO A 37 1.37 5.47 18.68
CA PRO A 37 0.95 5.98 17.41
C PRO A 37 -0.27 5.29 16.86
N THR A 38 -1.29 6.11 16.58
CA THR A 38 -2.46 5.69 15.82
C THR A 38 -2.52 6.47 14.51
N ALA A 39 -3.07 5.87 13.46
CA ALA A 39 -3.31 6.58 12.22
C ALA A 39 -4.23 7.78 12.51
N PRO A 40 -3.88 9.00 12.07
CA PRO A 40 -4.73 10.15 12.27
C PRO A 40 -6.07 9.92 11.55
N ALA A 41 -7.15 9.82 12.31
CA ALA A 41 -8.51 9.85 11.80
C ALA A 41 -9.05 11.27 11.95
N VAL A 42 -9.80 11.75 10.95
CA VAL A 42 -10.42 13.09 10.98
C VAL A 42 -11.23 13.28 12.27
N GLU A 43 -11.98 12.26 12.67
CA GLU A 43 -12.77 12.25 13.91
C GLU A 43 -11.91 12.44 15.17
N ARG A 44 -10.71 11.85 15.22
CA ARG A 44 -9.81 11.96 16.38
C ARG A 44 -9.14 13.32 16.48
N SER A 45 -8.99 14.05 15.38
CA SER A 45 -8.40 15.39 15.37
C SER A 45 -9.23 16.45 16.10
N VAL A 46 -10.52 16.16 16.33
CA VAL A 46 -11.39 17.04 17.12
C VAL A 46 -10.97 17.07 18.59
N VAL A 47 -10.54 15.92 19.12
CA VAL A 47 -10.24 15.69 20.55
C VAL A 47 -8.73 15.68 20.84
N LEU A 48 -7.91 15.29 19.87
CA LEU A 48 -6.47 15.09 20.03
C LEU A 48 -5.68 15.93 19.03
N ASP A 49 -4.61 16.55 19.52
CA ASP A 49 -3.57 17.14 18.68
C ASP A 49 -2.65 16.01 18.22
N ASN A 50 -2.76 15.64 16.95
CA ASN A 50 -1.92 14.61 16.34
C ASN A 50 -0.68 15.25 15.73
N PHE A 51 0.49 14.72 16.08
CA PHE A 51 1.75 15.13 15.50
C PHE A 51 2.41 13.97 14.75
N GLY A 52 2.63 14.15 13.44
CA GLY A 52 3.36 13.22 12.60
C GLY A 52 4.84 13.25 12.93
N ALA A 53 5.29 12.29 13.74
CA ALA A 53 6.67 12.26 14.25
C ALA A 53 7.59 11.32 13.50
N TYR A 54 7.04 10.36 12.74
CA TYR A 54 7.86 9.46 11.96
C TYR A 54 7.98 10.00 10.54
N GLN A 55 9.14 9.76 9.94
CA GLN A 55 9.30 9.84 8.50
C GLN A 55 8.14 9.06 7.88
N ALA A 56 7.33 9.73 7.06
CA ALA A 56 6.14 9.12 6.49
C ALA A 56 6.54 7.80 5.82
N ASP A 57 6.10 6.66 6.40
CA ASP A 57 6.39 5.38 5.79
C ASP A 57 5.68 5.37 4.43
N VAL A 58 6.42 4.92 3.42
CA VAL A 58 5.92 4.84 2.07
C VAL A 58 5.39 3.44 1.87
N VAL A 59 4.12 3.34 1.50
CA VAL A 59 3.58 2.04 1.10
C VAL A 59 4.06 1.76 -0.31
N CYS A 60 4.79 0.68 -0.46
CA CYS A 60 5.47 0.34 -1.69
C CYS A 60 4.95 -1.00 -2.22
N PRO A 61 4.74 -1.14 -3.54
CA PRO A 61 4.58 -2.44 -4.14
C PRO A 61 5.92 -3.18 -4.07
N VAL A 62 5.84 -4.44 -3.66
CA VAL A 62 6.92 -5.42 -3.65
C VAL A 62 6.57 -6.50 -4.66
N SER A 63 7.50 -6.77 -5.57
CA SER A 63 7.37 -7.81 -6.59
C SER A 63 8.63 -8.67 -6.61
N LEU A 64 8.63 -9.74 -7.40
CA LEU A 64 9.89 -10.38 -7.78
C LEU A 64 10.77 -9.38 -8.56
N LYS A 65 12.09 -9.51 -8.41
CA LYS A 65 13.04 -8.85 -9.30
C LYS A 65 12.73 -9.29 -10.72
N PRO A 66 12.54 -8.37 -11.67
CA PRO A 66 12.25 -8.74 -13.04
C PRO A 66 13.43 -9.56 -13.55
N THR A 67 13.17 -10.82 -13.90
CA THR A 67 14.09 -11.57 -14.75
C THR A 67 14.06 -10.87 -16.10
N LEU A 68 15.23 -10.43 -16.57
CA LEU A 68 15.34 -9.77 -17.87
C LEU A 68 14.77 -10.73 -18.91
N LEU A 69 13.60 -10.40 -19.48
CA LEU A 69 13.10 -11.16 -20.63
C LEU A 69 14.13 -11.03 -21.76
N PRO A 70 14.34 -12.09 -22.56
CA PRO A 70 15.08 -11.98 -23.79
C PRO A 70 14.53 -10.81 -24.60
N GLN A 71 15.40 -9.84 -24.92
CA GLN A 71 15.03 -8.47 -25.32
C GLN A 71 14.13 -8.40 -26.56
N TYR A 72 14.07 -9.48 -27.36
CA TYR A 72 13.26 -9.60 -28.58
C TYR A 72 11.82 -10.09 -28.36
N LEU A 73 11.48 -10.58 -27.15
CA LEU A 73 10.15 -11.15 -26.84
C LEU A 73 9.22 -10.20 -26.07
N SER A 74 9.69 -9.01 -25.69
CA SER A 74 8.93 -8.09 -24.84
C SER A 74 7.70 -7.47 -25.53
N LEU A 75 7.66 -7.45 -26.88
CA LEU A 75 6.58 -6.79 -27.62
C LEU A 75 5.41 -7.70 -28.04
N ILE A 76 5.63 -8.99 -28.26
CA ILE A 76 4.67 -9.85 -29.00
C ILE A 76 3.99 -10.88 -28.08
N ARG A 77 4.61 -11.18 -26.94
CA ARG A 77 4.29 -12.39 -26.16
C ARG A 77 2.99 -12.41 -25.34
N PRO A 78 2.32 -11.32 -24.94
CA PRO A 78 1.20 -11.49 -24.01
C PRO A 78 -0.05 -12.17 -24.60
N PHE A 79 -0.20 -12.32 -25.93
CA PHE A 79 -1.39 -12.97 -26.51
C PHE A 79 -1.11 -13.84 -27.75
N ALA A 80 -1.87 -14.93 -27.91
CA ALA A 80 -1.78 -15.85 -29.04
C ALA A 80 -2.27 -15.21 -30.34
N GLY A 81 -1.70 -15.61 -31.48
CA GLY A 81 -2.05 -15.04 -32.78
C GLY A 81 -3.54 -15.14 -33.13
N GLU A 82 -4.19 -16.23 -32.72
CA GLU A 82 -5.64 -16.44 -32.89
C GLU A 82 -6.48 -15.50 -32.01
N LEU A 83 -5.99 -15.14 -30.82
CA LEU A 83 -6.64 -14.17 -29.93
C LEU A 83 -6.57 -12.77 -30.51
N TRP A 84 -5.42 -12.38 -31.07
CA TRP A 84 -5.31 -11.12 -31.81
C TRP A 84 -6.20 -11.10 -33.05
N GLY A 85 -6.23 -12.21 -33.79
CA GLY A 85 -7.13 -12.36 -34.94
C GLY A 85 -8.61 -12.28 -34.55
N GLY A 86 -9.00 -12.96 -33.47
CA GLY A 86 -10.37 -12.96 -32.96
C GLY A 86 -10.79 -11.62 -32.34
N LEU A 87 -9.89 -10.95 -31.61
CA LEU A 87 -10.08 -9.60 -31.09
C LEU A 87 -10.30 -8.61 -32.24
N LEU A 88 -9.50 -8.73 -33.29
CA LEU A 88 -9.62 -7.88 -34.47
C LEU A 88 -10.93 -8.18 -35.20
N LEU A 89 -11.29 -9.45 -35.37
CA LEU A 89 -12.56 -9.85 -36.00
C LEU A 89 -13.78 -9.39 -35.18
N SER A 90 -13.72 -9.45 -33.85
CA SER A 90 -14.83 -9.05 -32.99
C SER A 90 -15.02 -7.54 -32.97
N VAL A 91 -13.94 -6.75 -32.92
CA VAL A 91 -14.02 -5.27 -33.03
C VAL A 91 -14.56 -4.86 -34.40
N LEU A 92 -14.19 -5.56 -35.47
CA LEU A 92 -14.73 -5.32 -36.81
C LEU A 92 -16.22 -5.68 -36.90
N ALA A 93 -16.62 -6.86 -36.43
CA ALA A 93 -18.02 -7.28 -36.42
C ALA A 93 -18.89 -6.31 -35.61
N TRP A 94 -18.41 -5.88 -34.44
CA TRP A 94 -19.06 -4.87 -33.62
C TRP A 94 -19.21 -3.53 -34.35
N GLY A 95 -18.16 -3.05 -35.01
CA GLY A 95 -18.19 -1.81 -35.79
C GLY A 95 -19.21 -1.85 -36.94
N VAL A 96 -19.32 -2.99 -37.63
CA VAL A 96 -20.32 -3.21 -38.69
C VAL A 96 -21.73 -3.21 -38.15
N VAL A 97 -21.99 -3.91 -37.04
CA VAL A 97 -23.30 -3.93 -36.40
C VAL A 97 -23.71 -2.52 -35.97
N MET A 98 -22.80 -1.77 -35.33
CA MET A 98 -23.07 -0.39 -34.91
C MET A 98 -23.34 0.53 -36.11
N TRP A 99 -22.62 0.37 -37.21
CA TRP A 99 -22.86 1.15 -38.41
C TRP A 99 -24.21 0.85 -39.05
N LEU A 100 -24.59 -0.42 -39.17
CA LEU A 100 -25.90 -0.80 -39.72
C LEU A 100 -27.05 -0.27 -38.87
N LEU A 101 -26.93 -0.36 -37.55
CA LEU A 101 -27.91 0.21 -36.63
C LEU A 101 -28.02 1.72 -36.78
N GLN A 102 -26.90 2.43 -36.90
CA GLN A 102 -26.89 3.88 -37.12
C GLN A 102 -27.43 4.28 -38.50
N ASN A 103 -27.22 3.46 -39.52
CA ASN A 103 -27.73 3.71 -40.86
C ASN A 103 -29.24 3.44 -40.96
N ALA A 104 -29.74 2.42 -40.29
CA ALA A 104 -31.18 2.18 -40.14
C ALA A 104 -31.85 3.30 -39.35
N TRP A 105 -31.20 3.77 -38.28
CA TRP A 105 -31.68 4.91 -37.49
C TRP A 105 -31.71 6.21 -38.31
N TRP A 106 -30.70 6.44 -39.15
CA TRP A 106 -30.66 7.55 -40.09
C TRP A 106 -31.86 7.55 -41.03
N TRP A 107 -32.20 6.39 -41.58
CA TRP A 107 -33.34 6.25 -42.49
C TRP A 107 -34.68 6.60 -41.84
N VAL A 108 -34.83 6.35 -40.53
CA VAL A 108 -36.05 6.67 -39.77
C VAL A 108 -36.11 8.14 -39.35
N THR A 109 -34.97 8.75 -39.03
CA THR A 109 -34.91 10.08 -38.39
C THR A 109 -34.52 11.21 -39.33
N GLY A 110 -33.97 10.91 -40.52
CA GLY A 110 -33.57 11.89 -41.54
C GLY A 110 -32.34 12.74 -41.18
N ASP A 111 -31.59 12.38 -40.13
CA ASP A 111 -30.42 13.14 -39.66
C ASP A 111 -29.20 12.95 -40.60
N ARG A 112 -27.93 13.14 -40.20
CA ARG A 112 -26.77 12.74 -41.02
C ARG A 112 -26.22 11.39 -40.55
N GLY A 113 -26.15 10.42 -41.47
CA GLY A 113 -25.57 9.10 -41.19
C GLY A 113 -24.10 9.18 -40.74
N VAL A 114 -23.75 8.38 -39.75
CA VAL A 114 -22.37 8.24 -39.28
C VAL A 114 -21.56 7.44 -40.30
N LYS A 115 -20.37 7.93 -40.65
CA LYS A 115 -19.47 7.22 -41.56
C LYS A 115 -18.97 5.95 -40.87
N PHE A 116 -18.93 4.84 -41.61
CA PHE A 116 -18.47 3.54 -41.12
C PHE A 116 -17.11 3.59 -40.39
N SER A 117 -16.16 4.36 -40.91
CA SER A 117 -14.85 4.54 -40.30
C SER A 117 -14.91 5.14 -38.88
N THR A 118 -15.85 6.05 -38.62
CA THR A 118 -16.03 6.67 -37.30
C THR A 118 -16.58 5.67 -36.28
N ALA A 119 -17.52 4.82 -36.68
CA ALA A 119 -18.09 3.77 -35.80
C ALA A 119 -17.04 2.71 -35.43
N LEU A 120 -16.15 2.36 -36.37
CA LEU A 120 -15.10 1.37 -36.16
C LEU A 120 -13.99 1.88 -35.22
N LEU A 121 -13.60 3.15 -35.37
CA LEU A 121 -12.63 3.79 -34.46
C LEU A 121 -13.17 3.91 -33.02
N TYR A 122 -14.47 4.06 -32.84
CA TYR A 122 -15.09 4.10 -31.51
C TYR A 122 -14.97 2.77 -30.76
N GLY A 123 -15.09 1.62 -31.46
CA GLY A 123 -14.88 0.30 -30.87
C GLY A 123 -13.45 0.08 -30.35
N TRP A 124 -12.46 0.58 -31.09
CA TRP A 124 -11.06 0.55 -30.65
C TRP A 124 -10.81 1.46 -29.44
N ALA A 125 -11.43 2.64 -29.39
CA ALA A 125 -11.30 3.55 -28.25
C ALA A 125 -11.81 2.93 -26.92
N VAL A 126 -12.91 2.17 -26.96
CA VAL A 126 -13.48 1.48 -25.79
C VAL A 126 -12.63 0.30 -25.32
N LEU A 127 -12.05 -0.45 -26.25
CA LEU A 127 -11.19 -1.60 -25.94
C LEU A 127 -9.89 -1.17 -25.22
N LEU A 128 -9.43 0.06 -25.48
CA LEU A 128 -8.10 0.50 -25.08
C LEU A 128 -8.03 1.27 -23.75
N GLU A 129 -9.12 1.57 -23.00
CA GLU A 129 -8.92 2.25 -21.71
C GLU A 129 -9.99 2.17 -20.58
N ARG A 130 -9.46 1.83 -19.38
CA ARG A 130 -9.82 2.19 -17.97
C ARG A 130 -10.37 1.11 -17.02
N SER A 131 -9.73 1.01 -15.85
CA SER A 131 -9.99 0.06 -14.77
C SER A 131 -11.35 0.27 -14.11
N THR A 132 -12.04 -0.83 -13.81
CA THR A 132 -13.29 -0.81 -13.03
C THR A 132 -13.00 -0.70 -11.54
N SER A 133 -13.73 0.20 -10.88
CA SER A 133 -13.57 0.64 -9.50
C SER A 133 -14.43 -0.14 -8.50
N ASN A 134 -14.39 -1.47 -8.51
CA ASN A 134 -15.15 -2.28 -7.55
C ASN A 134 -14.21 -3.16 -6.72
N PRO A 135 -14.16 -3.01 -5.37
CA PRO A 135 -13.38 -3.89 -4.52
C PRO A 135 -14.04 -5.28 -4.36
N PRO A 136 -13.25 -6.38 -4.29
CA PRO A 136 -13.76 -7.74 -4.16
C PRO A 136 -14.30 -8.09 -2.76
N VAL A 137 -15.26 -9.02 -2.68
CA VAL A 137 -16.09 -9.39 -1.49
C VAL A 137 -15.71 -10.78 -0.91
N ASN A 138 -14.63 -11.39 -1.38
CA ASN A 138 -14.20 -12.77 -1.08
C ASN A 138 -13.00 -12.81 -0.12
N ASP A 139 -12.62 -14.01 0.38
CA ASP A 139 -11.48 -14.29 1.29
C ASP A 139 -10.13 -13.64 0.88
N SER A 140 -10.03 -13.16 -0.36
CA SER A 140 -8.96 -12.27 -0.84
C SER A 140 -8.90 -10.90 -0.15
N GLY A 141 -9.94 -10.50 0.60
CA GLY A 141 -9.99 -9.28 1.40
C GLY A 141 -9.37 -9.40 2.79
N ARG A 142 -8.97 -10.60 3.22
CA ARG A 142 -8.22 -10.76 4.47
C ARG A 142 -6.86 -10.07 4.32
N PRO A 143 -6.45 -9.19 5.25
CA PRO A 143 -5.11 -8.63 5.23
C PRO A 143 -4.12 -9.79 5.31
N LEU A 144 -3.36 -9.98 4.23
CA LEU A 144 -2.27 -10.96 4.20
C LEU A 144 -1.20 -10.49 5.17
N THR A 145 -0.69 -11.42 5.97
CA THR A 145 0.55 -11.16 6.70
C THR A 145 1.69 -10.91 5.71
N ALA A 146 2.74 -10.20 6.11
CA ALA A 146 3.86 -9.93 5.19
C ALA A 146 4.50 -11.21 4.65
N THR A 147 4.59 -12.27 5.48
CA THR A 147 5.12 -13.57 5.06
C THR A 147 4.24 -14.25 4.03
N GLU A 148 2.92 -14.27 4.23
CA GLU A 148 1.96 -14.81 3.25
C GLU A 148 1.97 -14.00 1.94
N GLY A 149 2.04 -12.67 2.05
CA GLY A 149 2.13 -11.77 0.90
C GLY A 149 3.39 -12.00 0.07
N LEU A 150 4.55 -12.11 0.72
CA LEU A 150 5.82 -12.42 0.05
C LEU A 150 5.85 -13.82 -0.55
N HIS A 151 5.25 -14.82 0.12
CA HIS A 151 5.13 -16.16 -0.43
C HIS A 151 4.34 -16.15 -1.76
N LYS A 152 3.21 -15.44 -1.80
CA LYS A 152 2.45 -15.25 -3.05
C LYS A 152 3.24 -14.50 -4.13
N VAL A 153 4.12 -13.58 -3.74
CA VAL A 153 5.01 -12.91 -4.70
C VAL A 153 6.03 -13.90 -5.27
N LEU A 154 6.59 -14.82 -4.47
CA LEU A 154 7.50 -15.86 -4.93
C LEU A 154 6.85 -16.85 -5.92
N GLU A 155 5.56 -17.14 -5.76
CA GLU A 155 4.77 -17.92 -6.72
C GLU A 155 4.68 -17.24 -8.10
N GLY A 156 5.04 -15.96 -8.20
CA GLY A 156 5.03 -15.17 -9.42
C GLY A 156 3.68 -14.52 -9.73
N ARG A 157 3.66 -13.62 -10.72
CA ARG A 157 2.46 -12.88 -11.19
C ARG A 157 1.75 -11.99 -10.15
N ASN A 158 2.23 -11.95 -8.92
CA ASN A 158 1.66 -11.14 -7.85
C ASN A 158 2.58 -9.98 -7.46
N SER A 159 1.98 -8.91 -6.96
CA SER A 159 2.66 -7.82 -6.24
C SER A 159 1.98 -7.61 -4.90
N PHE A 160 2.75 -7.33 -3.86
CA PHE A 160 2.25 -7.11 -2.51
C PHE A 160 2.52 -5.66 -2.08
N ILE A 161 1.46 -4.96 -1.66
CA ILE A 161 1.54 -3.55 -1.27
C ILE A 161 1.60 -3.46 0.25
N THR A 162 2.67 -2.89 0.80
CA THR A 162 2.92 -2.91 2.25
C THR A 162 3.85 -1.76 2.69
N PRO A 163 3.85 -1.34 3.96
CA PRO A 163 4.78 -0.32 4.47
C PRO A 163 6.24 -0.74 4.30
N ARG A 164 7.08 0.20 3.85
CA ARG A 164 8.44 -0.10 3.39
C ARG A 164 9.35 -0.54 4.53
N PHE A 165 9.30 0.12 5.69
CA PHE A 165 10.20 -0.26 6.79
C PHE A 165 9.90 -1.68 7.27
N TYR A 166 8.61 -1.98 7.46
CA TYR A 166 8.18 -3.30 7.89
C TYR A 166 8.62 -4.40 6.92
N ILE A 167 8.35 -4.24 5.62
CA ILE A 167 8.70 -5.28 4.65
C ILE A 167 10.20 -5.42 4.44
N THR A 168 10.97 -4.34 4.59
CA THR A 168 12.44 -4.38 4.53
C THR A 168 12.98 -5.28 5.65
N VAL A 169 12.51 -5.11 6.89
CA VAL A 169 12.90 -5.99 8.00
C VAL A 169 12.58 -7.46 7.69
N VAL A 170 11.38 -7.75 7.17
CA VAL A 170 10.98 -9.13 6.83
C VAL A 170 11.86 -9.72 5.71
N ILE A 171 12.09 -8.97 4.63
CA ILE A 171 12.93 -9.39 3.50
C ILE A 171 14.37 -9.61 3.92
N ASP A 172 14.96 -8.67 4.67
CA ASP A 172 16.35 -8.76 5.10
C ASP A 172 16.57 -9.88 6.12
N SER A 173 15.56 -10.15 6.96
CA SER A 173 15.61 -11.23 7.96
C SER A 173 15.52 -12.62 7.34
N HIS A 174 14.61 -12.82 6.37
CA HIS A 174 14.20 -14.16 5.93
C HIS A 174 14.52 -14.52 4.48
N TYR A 175 14.71 -13.51 3.62
CA TYR A 175 14.77 -13.71 2.18
C TYR A 175 16.03 -13.15 1.53
N THR A 176 16.94 -12.63 2.35
CA THR A 176 18.21 -12.06 1.89
C THR A 176 19.33 -13.02 2.26
N ASP A 177 20.09 -13.44 1.26
CA ASP A 177 21.18 -14.38 1.44
C ASP A 177 22.40 -13.76 2.16
N SER A 178 23.46 -14.55 2.32
CA SER A 178 24.73 -14.11 2.91
C SER A 178 25.46 -13.05 2.09
N TYR A 179 25.13 -12.91 0.80
CA TYR A 179 25.68 -11.91 -0.11
C TYR A 179 24.83 -10.63 -0.17
N GLY A 180 23.76 -10.53 0.62
CA GLY A 180 22.86 -9.38 0.61
C GLY A 180 21.91 -9.37 -0.59
N GLN A 181 21.74 -10.49 -1.30
CA GLN A 181 20.82 -10.61 -2.41
C GLN A 181 19.47 -11.14 -1.94
N SER A 182 18.42 -10.43 -2.36
CA SER A 182 17.03 -10.84 -2.20
C SER A 182 16.39 -11.07 -3.58
N PRO A 183 15.46 -12.03 -3.74
CA PRO A 183 14.72 -12.21 -4.98
C PRO A 183 13.66 -11.11 -5.19
N PHE A 184 13.41 -10.28 -4.18
CA PHE A 184 12.39 -9.24 -4.22
C PHE A 184 12.94 -7.90 -4.72
N TYR A 185 12.09 -7.19 -5.44
CA TYR A 185 12.25 -5.79 -5.79
C TYR A 185 11.23 -4.97 -5.02
N ILE A 186 11.72 -4.10 -4.14
CA ILE A 186 10.90 -3.09 -3.46
C ILE A 186 10.91 -1.85 -4.35
N SER A 187 9.74 -1.38 -4.77
CA SER A 187 9.67 -0.19 -5.60
C SER A 187 10.30 1.03 -4.90
N LYS A 188 11.14 1.77 -5.64
CA LYS A 188 11.72 3.03 -5.15
C LYS A 188 10.67 4.12 -5.02
N THR A 189 9.62 4.04 -5.83
CA THR A 189 8.45 4.91 -5.78
C THR A 189 7.36 4.21 -4.96
N GLY A 190 6.92 4.88 -3.91
CA GLY A 190 5.82 4.42 -3.07
C GLY A 190 4.74 5.49 -2.97
N ILE A 191 3.54 5.07 -2.60
CA ILE A 191 2.48 6.01 -2.23
C ILE A 191 2.85 6.51 -0.83
N LYS A 192 3.12 7.82 -0.73
CA LYS A 192 3.27 8.48 0.56
C LYS A 192 1.92 8.45 1.27
N ILE A 193 1.74 7.50 2.16
CA ILE A 193 0.55 7.49 3.00
C ILE A 193 0.84 8.48 4.14
N ILE A 194 0.23 9.66 4.05
CA ILE A 194 0.34 10.73 5.07
C ILE A 194 -0.19 10.24 6.44
N ALA A 195 -0.94 9.15 6.45
CA ALA A 195 -1.39 8.46 7.65
C ALA A 195 -0.44 7.33 8.05
N ALA A 196 0.68 7.64 8.71
CA ALA A 196 1.51 6.59 9.28
C ALA A 196 2.24 7.11 10.53
N PHE A 197 1.75 6.63 11.67
CA PHE A 197 2.32 6.72 13.00
C PHE A 197 2.67 8.15 13.46
N GLY A 198 1.95 8.65 14.46
CA GLY A 198 2.23 9.94 15.07
C GLY A 198 1.89 9.90 16.55
N TRP A 199 2.48 10.79 17.35
CA TRP A 199 2.07 10.89 18.75
C TRP A 199 0.77 11.66 18.83
N SER A 200 -0.17 11.16 19.61
CA SER A 200 -1.41 11.86 19.89
C SER A 200 -1.32 12.50 21.27
N PHE A 201 -1.57 13.80 21.33
CA PHE A 201 -1.60 14.58 22.55
C PHE A 201 -3.02 15.07 22.83
N ARG A 202 -3.35 15.32 24.10
CA ARG A 202 -4.58 16.05 24.42
C ARG A 202 -4.54 17.42 23.78
N LYS A 203 -5.70 17.87 23.31
CA LYS A 203 -5.84 19.19 22.72
C LYS A 203 -5.40 20.27 23.71
N GLY A 204 -4.49 21.13 23.26
CA GLY A 204 -3.96 22.21 24.09
C GLY A 204 -2.93 21.76 25.15
N ALA A 205 -2.39 20.54 25.05
CA ALA A 205 -1.32 20.08 25.95
C ALA A 205 -0.14 21.07 25.95
N PRO A 206 0.28 21.60 27.12
CA PRO A 206 1.23 22.71 27.19
C PRO A 206 2.64 22.38 26.67
N TYR A 207 2.95 21.08 26.56
CA TYR A 207 4.23 20.58 26.06
C TYR A 207 4.20 20.22 24.57
N TYR A 208 3.03 20.19 23.91
CA TYR A 208 2.87 19.80 22.50
C TYR A 208 3.85 20.54 21.58
N ARG A 209 3.87 21.88 21.67
CA ARG A 209 4.71 22.72 20.81
C ARG A 209 6.20 22.45 21.00
N ARG A 210 6.65 22.28 22.25
CA ARG A 210 8.06 22.01 22.56
C ARG A 210 8.47 20.61 22.08
N PHE A 211 7.61 19.62 22.29
CA PHE A 211 7.82 18.26 21.83
C PHE A 211 7.90 18.20 20.30
N HIS A 212 6.94 18.82 19.61
CA HIS A 212 6.94 18.93 18.14
C HIS A 212 8.24 19.56 17.63
N GLN A 213 8.65 20.72 18.16
CA GLN A 213 9.90 21.36 17.75
C GLN A 213 11.14 20.48 17.99
N MET A 214 11.17 19.75 19.11
CA MET A 214 12.25 18.81 19.39
C MET A 214 12.29 17.68 18.37
N VAL A 215 11.15 17.06 18.05
CA VAL A 215 11.10 15.99 17.05
C VAL A 215 11.53 16.49 15.68
N LEU A 216 11.08 17.68 15.24
CA LEU A 216 11.56 18.27 13.99
C LEU A 216 13.08 18.41 13.97
N ARG A 217 13.69 18.90 15.06
CA ARG A 217 15.15 18.99 15.16
C ARG A 217 15.84 17.63 15.09
N LEU A 218 15.26 16.60 15.70
CA LEU A 218 15.79 15.23 15.62
C LEU A 218 15.68 14.67 14.20
N THR A 219 14.59 14.97 13.49
CA THR A 219 14.39 14.61 12.08
C THR A 219 15.40 15.33 11.19
N ASP A 220 15.51 16.65 11.32
CA ASP A 220 16.41 17.50 10.51
C ASP A 220 17.88 17.14 10.75
N ALA A 221 18.24 16.74 11.97
CA ALA A 221 19.57 16.23 12.31
C ALA A 221 19.83 14.80 11.80
N GLY A 222 18.83 14.13 11.22
CA GLY A 222 18.94 12.74 10.74
C GLY A 222 18.99 11.69 11.85
N ILE A 223 18.79 12.07 13.11
CA ILE A 223 18.89 11.17 14.28
C ILE A 223 17.80 10.08 14.20
N ILE A 224 16.58 10.46 13.80
CA ILE A 224 15.47 9.50 13.66
C ILE A 224 15.76 8.45 12.59
N GLN A 225 16.31 8.87 11.43
CA GLN A 225 16.71 7.95 10.36
C GLN A 225 17.79 7.00 10.87
N HIS A 226 18.84 7.53 11.50
CA HIS A 226 19.94 6.73 12.04
C HIS A 226 19.46 5.67 13.04
N TRP A 227 18.59 6.03 13.98
CA TRP A 227 18.03 5.06 14.93
C TRP A 227 17.11 4.04 14.26
N THR A 228 16.35 4.46 13.26
CA THR A 228 15.49 3.55 12.49
C THR A 228 16.34 2.49 11.80
N ASP A 229 17.41 2.91 11.12
CA ASP A 229 18.35 2.01 10.44
C ASP A 229 19.05 1.06 11.43
N ASP A 230 19.48 1.56 12.60
CA ASP A 230 20.10 0.74 13.64
C ASP A 230 19.12 -0.29 14.22
N VAL A 231 17.87 0.09 14.48
CA VAL A 231 16.82 -0.83 14.96
C VAL A 231 16.52 -1.90 13.92
N ILE A 232 16.43 -1.53 12.63
CA ILE A 232 16.24 -2.49 11.53
C ILE A 232 17.42 -3.46 11.48
N ALA A 233 18.65 -2.96 11.46
CA ALA A 233 19.86 -3.78 11.38
C ALA A 233 19.95 -4.74 12.58
N ARG A 234 19.66 -4.24 13.79
CA ARG A 234 19.62 -5.06 15.01
C ARG A 234 18.56 -6.14 14.92
N ARG A 235 17.35 -5.80 14.46
CA ARG A 235 16.25 -6.76 14.35
C ARG A 235 16.53 -7.85 13.32
N VAL A 236 17.13 -7.49 12.18
CA VAL A 236 17.58 -8.45 11.17
C VAL A 236 18.60 -9.42 11.76
N LYS A 237 19.57 -8.90 12.52
CA LYS A 237 20.58 -9.73 13.21
C LYS A 237 19.95 -10.71 14.21
N GLU A 238 19.05 -10.23 15.05
CA GLU A 238 18.33 -11.05 16.03
C GLU A 238 17.51 -12.16 15.36
N ASN A 239 16.73 -11.82 14.33
CA ASN A 239 15.90 -12.78 13.61
C ASN A 239 16.74 -13.87 12.92
N ARG A 240 17.87 -13.49 12.31
CA ARG A 240 18.80 -14.45 11.68
C ARG A 240 19.45 -15.37 12.71
N ALA A 241 19.86 -14.83 13.87
CA ALA A 241 20.39 -15.63 14.96
C ALA A 241 19.35 -16.63 15.50
N ALA A 242 18.09 -16.19 15.67
CA ALA A 242 17.00 -17.06 16.07
C ALA A 242 16.73 -18.16 15.04
N ALA A 243 16.74 -17.83 13.74
CA ALA A 243 16.56 -18.81 12.67
C ALA A 243 17.70 -19.86 12.60
N ALA A 244 18.94 -19.46 12.89
CA ALA A 244 20.08 -20.39 12.95
C ALA A 244 20.01 -21.37 14.12
N LEU A 245 19.29 -21.02 15.20
CA LEU A 245 19.07 -21.88 16.36
C LEU A 245 17.81 -22.74 16.24
N ALA A 246 16.91 -22.43 15.31
CA ALA A 246 15.70 -23.21 15.11
C ALA A 246 16.08 -24.62 14.62
N PRO A 247 15.59 -25.70 15.27
CA PRO A 247 15.86 -27.05 14.82
C PRO A 247 15.36 -27.20 13.38
N ILE A 248 16.18 -27.81 12.53
CA ILE A 248 15.77 -28.17 11.16
C ILE A 248 14.59 -29.13 11.32
N ALA A 249 13.39 -28.65 11.02
CA ALA A 249 12.20 -29.50 10.95
C ALA A 249 12.40 -30.44 9.76
N THR A 250 12.82 -31.67 10.05
CA THR A 250 12.95 -32.78 9.09
C THR A 250 11.60 -33.38 8.77
#